data_AF-A0A972AA32-F1
#
_entry.id   AF-A0A972AA32-F1
#
_cell.length_a   1.000
_cell.length_b   1.000
_cell.length_c   1.000
_cell.angle_alpha   90.00
_cell.angle_beta   90.00
_cell.angle_gamma   90.00
#
_symmetry.space_group_name_H-M   'P 1'
#
loop_
_entity.id
_entity.type
_entity.pdbx_description
1 polymer ?
#
loop_
_entity_poly.entity_id
_entity_poly.type
_entity_poly.pdbx_seq_one_letter_code
_entity_poly.pdbx_strand_id
1 'polypeptide(L)'
;MTNATNKKKSFFDYFLNFLEKGGNALPHPATLFALFALSVLLLSAVGAWLGWQATHPATGEVITTVNLLSKEGLNQVLNKMVTNFTSFAPLGIVLVAMLGIGIAETSGLIGVFIRMLVLKAPKRILTYWLDAFPYCLDIIRNPLRTGRRHILPTSGIRYNY
;
A
#
# COMPACT_ATOMS: atom_id res chain seq x y z
N MET A 1 -13.66 0.23 -47.97
CA MET A 1 -12.64 1.15 -47.42
C MET A 1 -13.32 1.97 -46.32
N THR A 2 -13.25 1.56 -45.06
CA THR A 2 -13.93 2.28 -43.95
C THR A 2 -12.92 3.14 -43.19
N ASN A 3 -13.26 4.43 -43.12
CA ASN A 3 -12.41 5.52 -42.68
C ASN A 3 -12.08 5.45 -41.18
N ALA A 4 -10.79 5.42 -40.85
CA ALA A 4 -10.31 5.62 -39.49
C ALA A 4 -10.58 7.09 -39.07
N THR A 5 -11.55 7.30 -38.19
CA THR A 5 -11.83 8.62 -37.60
C THR A 5 -10.65 9.04 -36.72
N ASN A 6 -9.81 9.94 -37.24
CA ASN A 6 -8.68 10.53 -36.55
C ASN A 6 -9.18 11.46 -35.43
N LYS A 7 -9.33 10.93 -34.21
CA LYS A 7 -9.77 11.66 -33.03
C LYS A 7 -8.60 12.54 -32.55
N LYS A 8 -8.70 13.86 -32.68
CA LYS A 8 -7.68 14.80 -32.17
C LYS A 8 -7.55 14.58 -30.65
N LYS A 9 -6.36 14.16 -30.20
CA LYS A 9 -6.07 13.95 -28.77
C LYS A 9 -6.23 15.28 -28.02
N SER A 10 -7.10 15.28 -27.02
CA SER A 10 -7.36 16.45 -26.18
C SER A 10 -6.21 16.69 -25.21
N PHE A 11 -6.01 17.91 -24.74
CA PHE A 11 -5.02 18.24 -23.69
C PHE A 11 -5.18 17.34 -22.45
N PHE A 12 -6.43 16.96 -22.13
CA PHE A 12 -6.74 16.04 -21.05
C PHE A 12 -6.22 14.61 -21.32
N ASP A 13 -6.26 14.15 -22.57
CA ASP A 13 -5.70 12.85 -22.95
C ASP A 13 -4.17 12.85 -22.79
N TYR A 14 -3.50 13.97 -23.06
CA TYR A 14 -2.06 14.09 -22.81
C TYR A 14 -1.73 14.08 -21.31
N PHE A 15 -2.52 14.75 -20.48
CA PHE A 15 -2.37 14.72 -19.03
C PHE A 15 -2.58 13.32 -18.44
N LEU A 16 -3.62 12.60 -18.89
CA LEU A 16 -3.86 11.22 -18.49
C LEU A 16 -2.74 10.28 -18.96
N ASN A 17 -2.24 10.44 -20.19
CA ASN A 17 -1.09 9.66 -20.69
C ASN A 17 0.18 9.92 -19.85
N PHE A 18 0.37 11.15 -19.35
CA PHE A 18 1.48 11.47 -18.45
C PHE A 18 1.33 10.79 -17.08
N LEU A 19 0.13 10.83 -16.48
CA LEU A 19 -0.16 10.15 -15.22
C LEU A 19 -0.08 8.63 -15.34
N GLU A 20 -0.58 8.05 -16.43
CA GLU A 20 -0.50 6.62 -16.72
C GLU A 20 0.97 6.18 -16.82
N LYS A 21 1.78 6.95 -17.56
CA LYS A 21 3.21 6.67 -17.70
C LYS A 21 3.96 6.84 -16.37
N GLY A 22 3.59 7.85 -15.58
CA GLY A 22 4.15 8.08 -14.24
C GLY A 22 3.77 6.99 -13.24
N GLY A 23 2.51 6.55 -13.23
CA GLY A 23 2.02 5.47 -12.37
C GLY A 23 2.60 4.11 -12.73
N ASN A 24 2.77 3.81 -14.03
CA ASN A 24 3.40 2.57 -14.47
C ASN A 24 4.93 2.57 -14.25
N ALA A 25 5.54 3.74 -14.15
CA ALA A 25 6.97 3.89 -13.86
C ALA A 25 7.28 3.88 -12.35
N LEU A 26 6.28 3.84 -11.46
CA LEU A 26 6.52 3.83 -10.02
C LEU A 26 7.20 2.51 -9.62
N PRO A 27 8.46 2.55 -9.17
CA PRO A 27 9.15 1.33 -8.80
C PRO A 27 8.65 0.88 -7.41
N HIS A 28 8.84 -0.41 -7.09
CA HIS A 28 8.33 -1.01 -5.85
C HIS A 28 8.67 -0.14 -4.62
N PRO A 29 7.78 0.04 -3.63
CA PRO A 29 7.99 0.98 -2.52
C PRO A 29 9.34 0.86 -1.81
N ALA A 30 9.86 -0.36 -1.64
CA ALA A 30 11.20 -0.58 -1.06
C ALA A 30 12.34 0.09 -1.87
N THR A 31 12.24 0.10 -3.20
CA THR A 31 13.23 0.76 -4.07
C THR A 31 13.17 2.28 -3.98
N LEU A 32 11.97 2.86 -3.80
CA LEU A 32 11.81 4.30 -3.56
C LEU A 32 12.50 4.70 -2.25
N PHE A 33 12.30 3.94 -1.17
CA PHE A 33 12.99 4.21 0.10
C PHE A 33 14.51 4.04 -0.01
N ALA A 34 14.99 3.03 -0.73
CA ALA A 34 16.42 2.85 -0.97
C ALA A 34 17.00 4.04 -1.76
N LEU A 35 16.29 4.51 -2.79
CA LEU A 35 16.70 5.68 -3.57
C LEU A 35 16.72 6.95 -2.72
N PHE A 36 15.71 7.16 -1.86
CA PHE A 36 15.70 8.28 -0.93
C PHE A 36 16.82 8.21 0.10
N ALA A 37 17.10 7.03 0.68
CA ALA A 37 18.20 6.85 1.61
C ALA A 37 19.56 7.18 0.95
N LEU A 38 19.78 6.69 -0.28
CA LEU A 38 20.98 7.00 -1.05
C LEU A 38 21.07 8.49 -1.39
N SER A 39 19.95 9.09 -1.77
CA SER A 39 19.86 10.53 -2.04
C SER A 39 20.22 11.36 -0.80
N VAL A 40 19.73 10.99 0.38
CA VAL A 40 20.07 11.66 1.65
C VAL A 40 21.56 11.54 1.97
N LEU A 41 22.18 10.38 1.74
CA LEU A 41 23.63 10.21 1.92
C LEU A 41 24.41 11.19 1.04
N LEU A 42 24.09 11.26 -0.26
CA LEU A 42 24.76 12.16 -1.21
C LEU A 42 24.52 13.63 -0.87
N LEU A 43 23.26 14.00 -0.61
CA LEU A 43 22.88 15.38 -0.27
C LEU A 43 23.52 15.84 1.05
N SER A 44 23.67 14.95 2.03
CA SER A 44 24.34 15.27 3.30
C SER A 44 25.83 15.60 3.10
N ALA A 45 26.51 14.89 2.18
CA ALA A 45 27.90 15.17 1.87
C ALA A 45 28.07 16.48 1.12
N VAL A 46 27.21 16.75 0.12
CA VAL A 46 27.23 18.02 -0.63
C VAL A 46 26.89 19.20 0.30
N GLY A 47 25.86 19.08 1.13
CA GLY A 47 25.45 20.13 2.06
C GLY A 47 26.54 20.46 3.09
N ALA A 48 27.20 19.43 3.63
CA ALA A 48 28.32 19.61 4.54
C ALA A 48 29.54 20.24 3.85
N TRP A 49 29.81 19.88 2.59
CA TRP A 49 30.89 20.49 1.81
C TRP A 49 30.65 21.97 1.51
N LEU A 50 29.39 22.35 1.24
CA LEU A 50 28.97 23.75 1.04
C LEU A 50 28.82 24.53 2.36
N GLY A 51 28.96 23.88 3.51
CA GLY A 51 28.84 24.52 4.83
C GLY A 51 27.42 25.00 5.15
N TRP A 52 26.39 24.28 4.70
CA TRP A 52 25.00 24.65 4.97
C TRP A 52 24.68 24.69 6.46
N GLN A 53 24.07 25.80 6.87
CA GLN A 53 23.69 26.07 8.24
C GLN A 53 22.31 26.70 8.27
N ALA A 54 21.51 26.32 9.25
CA ALA A 54 20.18 26.86 9.48
C ALA A 54 20.02 27.24 10.95
N THR A 55 19.50 28.43 11.22
CA THR A 55 19.20 28.84 12.59
C THR A 55 17.88 28.23 13.03
N HIS A 56 17.87 27.57 14.18
CA HIS A 56 16.66 26.99 14.73
C HIS A 56 15.70 28.09 15.20
N PRO A 57 14.45 28.14 14.69
CA PRO A 57 13.55 29.27 14.93
C PRO A 57 13.03 29.35 16.37
N ALA A 58 13.09 28.25 17.13
CA ALA A 58 12.59 28.21 18.51
C ALA A 58 13.68 28.41 19.57
N THR A 59 14.94 28.07 19.27
CA THR A 59 16.06 28.10 20.25
C THR A 59 17.17 29.07 19.87
N GLY A 60 17.19 29.55 18.61
CA GLY A 60 18.25 30.44 18.11
C GLY A 60 19.60 29.74 17.85
N GLU A 61 19.70 28.43 18.10
CA GLU A 61 20.92 27.67 17.88
C GLU A 61 21.19 27.44 16.39
N VAL A 62 22.46 27.47 15.99
CA VAL A 62 22.87 27.19 14.61
C VAL A 62 22.98 25.69 14.41
N ILE A 63 22.14 25.15 13.53
CA ILE A 63 22.17 23.74 13.10
C ILE A 63 23.09 23.65 11.89
N THR A 64 24.13 22.84 12.00
CA THR A 64 25.07 22.55 10.92
C THR A 64 24.71 21.25 10.21
N THR A 65 24.94 21.18 8.89
CA THR A 65 24.79 19.92 8.15
C THR A 65 25.87 18.91 8.52
N VAL A 66 25.45 17.67 8.83
CA VAL A 66 26.34 16.55 9.17
C VAL A 66 26.61 15.70 7.94
N ASN A 67 27.88 15.44 7.62
CA ASN A 67 28.27 14.56 6.52
C ASN A 67 28.16 13.09 6.93
N LEU A 68 27.16 12.37 6.42
CA LEU A 68 26.95 10.95 6.73
C LEU A 68 27.95 10.01 6.04
N LEU A 69 28.64 10.46 4.99
CA LEU A 69 29.68 9.69 4.27
C LEU A 69 31.06 9.79 4.93
N SER A 70 31.24 10.66 5.92
CA SER A 70 32.46 10.74 6.73
C SER A 70 32.64 9.49 7.60
N LYS A 71 33.85 9.27 8.14
CA LYS A 71 34.14 8.15 9.06
C LYS A 71 33.19 8.14 10.27
N GLU A 72 32.96 9.31 10.86
CA GLU A 72 32.06 9.49 12.01
C GLU A 72 30.59 9.28 11.60
N GLY A 73 30.18 9.85 10.46
CA GLY A 73 28.84 9.69 9.91
C GLY A 73 28.49 8.24 9.59
N LEU A 74 29.40 7.50 8.96
CA LEU A 74 29.20 6.09 8.64
C LEU A 74 29.11 5.24 9.92
N ASN A 75 29.96 5.53 10.91
CA ASN A 75 29.90 4.88 12.22
C ASN A 75 28.54 5.14 12.89
N GLN A 76 28.04 6.38 12.81
CA GLN A 76 26.70 6.71 13.32
C GLN A 76 25.60 5.95 12.59
N VAL A 77 25.65 5.86 11.26
CA VAL A 77 24.65 5.11 10.47
C VAL A 77 24.66 3.64 10.86
N LEU A 78 25.83 3.00 10.94
CA LEU A 78 25.96 1.59 11.30
C LEU A 78 25.49 1.31 12.73
N ASN A 79 25.89 2.13 13.70
CA ASN A 79 25.51 1.93 15.11
C ASN A 79 24.01 2.18 15.36
N LYS A 80 23.41 3.12 14.64
CA LYS A 80 21.98 3.46 14.78
C LYS A 80 21.07 2.69 13.82
N MET A 81 21.59 1.92 12.87
CA MET A 81 20.78 1.24 11.86
C MET A 81 19.75 0.31 12.50
N VAL A 82 20.18 -0.56 13.41
CA VAL A 82 19.30 -1.54 14.07
C VAL A 82 18.30 -0.84 14.97
N THR A 83 18.76 0.14 15.77
CA THR A 83 17.87 0.85 16.69
C THR A 83 16.84 1.70 15.96
N ASN A 84 17.18 2.35 14.85
CA ASN A 84 16.22 3.07 14.01
C ASN A 84 15.19 2.14 13.38
N PHE A 85 15.59 0.93 12.97
CA PHE A 85 14.67 -0.06 12.41
C PHE A 85 13.73 -0.64 13.47
N THR A 86 14.23 -0.99 14.66
CA THR A 86 13.42 -1.60 15.72
C THR A 86 12.57 -0.59 16.50
N SER A 87 12.99 0.68 16.60
CA SER A 87 12.21 1.76 17.22
C SER A 87 11.11 2.32 16.31
N PHE A 88 11.01 1.85 15.06
CA PHE A 88 9.93 2.23 14.17
C PHE A 88 8.59 1.67 14.70
N ALA A 89 7.79 2.54 15.31
CA ALA A 89 6.58 2.17 16.05
C ALA A 89 5.63 1.19 15.31
N PRO A 90 5.38 1.33 13.99
CA PRO A 90 4.51 0.41 13.27
C PRO A 90 5.06 -1.03 13.20
N LEU A 91 6.38 -1.20 13.21
CA LEU A 91 7.03 -2.49 12.97
C LEU A 91 6.77 -3.46 14.13
N GLY A 92 6.92 -2.98 15.37
CA GLY A 92 6.69 -3.79 16.56
C GLY A 92 5.25 -4.30 16.67
N ILE A 93 4.26 -3.43 16.41
CA ILE A 93 2.84 -3.80 16.48
C ILE A 93 2.49 -4.86 15.44
N VAL A 94 3.02 -4.75 14.22
CA VAL A 94 2.74 -5.71 13.15
C VAL A 94 3.34 -7.07 13.47
N LEU A 95 4.58 -7.12 13.97
CA LEU A 95 5.22 -8.38 14.35
C LEU A 95 4.45 -9.11 15.46
N VAL A 96 4.06 -8.38 16.52
CA VAL A 96 3.28 -8.95 17.63
C VAL A 96 1.91 -9.42 17.15
N ALA A 97 1.23 -8.64 16.31
CA ALA A 97 -0.05 -9.02 15.73
C ALA A 97 0.07 -10.29 14.86
N MET A 98 1.06 -10.36 13.97
CA MET A 98 1.28 -11.53 13.12
C MET A 98 1.65 -12.78 13.92
N LEU A 99 2.40 -12.65 15.02
CA LEU A 99 2.67 -13.75 15.93
C LEU A 99 1.37 -14.27 16.57
N GLY A 100 0.52 -13.38 17.08
CA GLY A 100 -0.76 -13.74 17.67
C GLY A 100 -1.70 -14.43 16.68
N ILE A 101 -1.79 -13.89 15.45
CA ILE A 101 -2.57 -14.49 14.36
C ILE A 101 -2.00 -15.86 13.97
N GLY A 102 -0.67 -15.99 13.86
CA GLY A 102 -0.02 -17.26 13.52
C GLY A 102 -0.29 -18.37 14.55
N ILE A 103 -0.29 -18.04 15.84
CA ILE A 103 -0.64 -18.97 16.91
C ILE A 103 -2.15 -19.33 16.85
N ALA A 104 -3.02 -18.34 16.65
CA ALA A 104 -4.46 -18.55 16.56
C ALA A 104 -4.86 -19.40 15.34
N GLU A 105 -4.13 -19.26 14.23
CA GLU A 105 -4.35 -20.06 13.02
C GLU A 105 -3.80 -21.48 13.20
N THR A 106 -2.57 -21.64 13.68
CA THR A 106 -1.92 -22.96 13.83
C THR A 106 -2.62 -23.85 14.86
N SER A 107 -3.21 -23.25 15.91
CA SER A 107 -4.03 -23.97 16.89
C SER A 107 -5.43 -24.33 16.37
N GLY A 108 -5.81 -23.87 15.18
CA GLY A 108 -7.16 -24.05 14.61
C GLY A 108 -8.25 -23.22 15.29
N LEU A 109 -7.87 -22.31 16.21
CA LEU A 109 -8.81 -21.49 16.96
C LEU A 109 -9.64 -20.60 16.03
N ILE A 110 -9.01 -20.00 15.01
CA ILE A 110 -9.70 -19.16 14.01
C ILE A 110 -10.78 -19.97 13.28
N GLY A 111 -10.44 -21.18 12.82
CA GLY A 111 -11.39 -22.07 12.13
C GLY A 111 -12.57 -22.49 13.02
N VAL A 112 -12.31 -22.87 14.28
CA VAL A 112 -13.38 -23.23 15.24
C VAL A 112 -14.24 -22.02 15.58
N PHE A 113 -13.64 -20.85 15.77
CA PHE A 113 -14.36 -19.61 16.08
C PHE A 113 -15.30 -19.20 14.94
N ILE A 114 -14.82 -19.25 13.70
CA ILE A 114 -15.64 -19.01 12.50
C ILE A 114 -16.76 -20.04 12.42
N ARG A 115 -16.47 -21.34 12.61
CA ARG A 115 -17.49 -22.39 12.58
C ARG A 115 -18.56 -22.19 13.65
N MET A 116 -18.16 -21.80 14.86
CA MET A 116 -19.09 -21.52 15.96
C MET A 116 -19.97 -20.31 15.64
N LEU A 117 -19.39 -19.22 15.12
CA LEU A 117 -20.13 -18.04 14.69
C LEU A 117 -21.18 -18.38 13.63
N VAL A 118 -20.81 -19.18 12.62
CA VAL A 118 -21.73 -19.61 11.56
C VAL A 118 -22.86 -20.48 12.11
N LEU A 119 -22.57 -21.43 13.01
CA LEU A 119 -23.57 -22.32 13.57
C LEU A 119 -24.54 -21.62 14.54
N LYS A 120 -24.06 -20.61 15.28
CA LYS A 120 -24.89 -19.83 16.22
C LYS A 120 -25.60 -18.63 15.58
N ALA A 121 -25.23 -18.24 14.36
CA ALA A 121 -25.83 -17.08 13.72
C ALA A 121 -27.29 -17.36 13.28
N PRO A 122 -28.21 -16.39 13.45
CA PRO A 122 -29.61 -16.56 13.05
C PRO A 122 -29.72 -16.61 11.52
N LYS A 123 -30.58 -17.50 11.00
CA LYS A 123 -30.73 -17.80 9.56
C LYS A 123 -30.88 -16.56 8.67
N ARG A 124 -31.56 -15.52 9.15
CA ARG A 124 -31.74 -14.24 8.41
C ARG A 124 -30.40 -13.54 8.13
N ILE A 125 -29.47 -13.54 9.09
CA ILE A 125 -28.16 -12.87 8.95
C ILE A 125 -27.27 -13.66 7.99
N LEU A 126 -27.27 -15.00 8.05
CA LEU A 126 -26.48 -15.82 7.11
C LEU A 126 -26.88 -15.59 5.65
N THR A 127 -28.17 -15.57 5.33
CA THR A 127 -28.64 -15.35 3.94
C THR A 127 -28.24 -13.97 3.43
N TYR A 128 -28.34 -12.93 4.25
CA TYR A 128 -27.86 -11.59 3.88
C TYR A 128 -26.33 -11.55 3.65
N TRP A 129 -25.53 -12.18 4.51
CA TRP A 129 -24.07 -12.17 4.36
C TRP A 129 -23.55 -13.09 3.25
N LEU A 130 -24.19 -14.22 2.98
CA LEU A 130 -23.76 -15.15 1.93
C LEU A 130 -24.17 -14.69 0.52
N ASP A 131 -25.37 -14.14 0.36
CA ASP A 131 -25.86 -13.74 -0.96
C ASP A 131 -25.69 -12.24 -1.21
N ALA A 132 -26.12 -11.38 -0.28
CA ALA A 132 -26.15 -9.94 -0.52
C ALA A 132 -24.77 -9.29 -0.45
N PHE A 133 -23.87 -9.78 0.42
CA PHE A 133 -22.51 -9.23 0.54
C PHE A 133 -21.68 -9.40 -0.73
N PRO A 134 -21.49 -10.61 -1.30
CA PRO A 134 -20.76 -10.75 -2.56
C PRO A 134 -21.46 -10.06 -3.74
N TYR A 135 -22.80 -10.02 -3.77
CA TYR A 135 -23.54 -9.29 -4.81
C TYR A 135 -23.27 -7.77 -4.75
N CYS A 136 -23.29 -7.20 -3.55
CA CYS A 136 -22.97 -5.80 -3.32
C CYS A 136 -21.49 -5.50 -3.62
N LEU A 137 -20.58 -6.40 -3.25
CA LEU A 137 -19.15 -6.26 -3.52
C LEU A 137 -18.84 -6.29 -5.03
N ASP A 138 -19.56 -7.13 -5.79
CA ASP A 138 -19.44 -7.24 -7.25
C ASP A 138 -19.97 -5.97 -7.94
N ILE A 139 -21.06 -5.38 -7.43
CA ILE A 139 -21.59 -4.08 -7.90
C ILE A 139 -20.57 -2.95 -7.69
N ILE A 140 -19.91 -2.90 -6.53
CA ILE A 140 -18.93 -1.85 -6.21
C ILE A 140 -17.63 -2.06 -7.00
N ARG A 141 -17.14 -3.31 -7.09
CA ARG A 141 -15.85 -3.63 -7.72
C ARG A 141 -15.90 -3.56 -9.25
N ASN A 142 -17.06 -3.82 -9.88
CA ASN A 142 -17.21 -3.82 -11.33
C ASN A 142 -18.59 -3.32 -11.81
N PRO A 143 -18.84 -1.99 -11.75
CA PRO A 143 -20.14 -1.42 -12.13
C PRO A 143 -20.50 -1.66 -13.61
N LEU A 144 -19.51 -1.83 -14.49
CA LEU A 144 -19.72 -2.10 -15.93
C LEU A 144 -20.09 -3.57 -16.25
N ARG A 145 -19.91 -4.49 -15.30
CA ARG A 145 -20.24 -5.93 -15.46
C ARG A 145 -21.68 -6.24 -15.05
N THR A 146 -22.27 -5.44 -14.17
CA THR A 146 -23.65 -5.57 -13.68
C THR A 146 -24.67 -5.31 -14.79
N GLY A 147 -24.43 -4.28 -15.61
CA GLY A 147 -25.31 -3.95 -16.75
C GLY A 147 -25.35 -5.01 -17.85
N ARG A 148 -24.35 -5.90 -17.93
CA ARG A 148 -24.27 -6.97 -18.95
C ARG A 148 -24.89 -8.31 -18.48
N ARG A 149 -25.04 -8.53 -17.17
CA ARG A 149 -25.67 -9.74 -16.60
C ARG A 149 -27.20 -9.69 -16.58
N HIS A 150 -27.78 -8.48 -16.59
CA HIS A 150 -29.23 -8.29 -16.60
C HIS A 150 -29.90 -8.61 -17.96
N ILE A 151 -29.11 -8.84 -19.01
CA ILE A 151 -29.58 -9.12 -20.38
C ILE A 151 -29.62 -10.64 -20.67
N LEU A 152 -29.05 -11.48 -19.80
CA LEU A 152 -29.12 -12.94 -19.94
C LEU A 152 -29.93 -13.54 -18.78
N PRO A 153 -30.97 -14.35 -19.04
CA PRO A 153 -31.73 -15.01 -18.00
C PRO A 153 -30.85 -16.09 -17.35
N THR A 154 -30.32 -15.80 -16.16
CA THR A 154 -29.55 -16.75 -15.34
C THR A 154 -30.44 -17.72 -14.55
N SER A 155 -31.53 -18.22 -15.14
CA SER A 155 -32.37 -19.25 -14.53
C SER A 155 -32.00 -20.68 -14.97
N GLY A 156 -31.02 -20.85 -15.85
CA GLY A 156 -30.76 -22.15 -16.51
C GLY A 156 -29.59 -22.99 -16.00
N ILE A 157 -28.70 -22.50 -15.12
CA ILE A 157 -27.49 -23.25 -14.78
C ILE A 157 -27.14 -23.13 -13.30
N ARG A 158 -27.69 -24.07 -12.51
CA ARG A 158 -27.00 -24.89 -11.49
C ARG A 158 -27.92 -25.23 -10.31
N TYR A 159 -28.71 -26.27 -10.49
CA TYR A 159 -28.96 -27.29 -9.48
C TYR A 159 -29.15 -28.63 -10.19
N ASN A 160 -28.05 -29.33 -10.45
CA ASN A 160 -28.06 -30.78 -10.61
C ASN A 160 -26.86 -31.28 -9.80
N TYR A 161 -27.19 -32.25 -8.95
CA TYR A 161 -26.48 -32.88 -7.83
C TYR A 161 -24.94 -32.92 -7.92
#